data_AF-A0A376L4I9-F1
#
_entry.id   AF-A0A376L4I9-F1
#
_cell.length_a   1.000
_cell.length_b   1.000
_cell.length_c   1.000
_cell.angle_alpha   90.00
_cell.angle_beta   90.00
_cell.angle_gamma   90.00
#
_symmetry.space_group_name_H-M   'P 1'
#
loop_
_entity.id
_entity.type
_entity.pdbx_description
1 polymer ?
#
loop_
_entity_poly.entity_id
_entity_poly.type
_entity_poly.pdbx_seq_one_letter_code
_entity_poly.pdbx_strand_id
1 'polypeptide(L)'
;MFKDVTGHAIGAYIRARRLSKSAVALRLTARPILDIALQYRFDSQQTFTRAFKKQFAQTPALYRRSPEWSAFGIRPPLRLGEFTMPEHKFVTLEDTPLIGVTQSYSCSLEQISDFRHEMRYQFWHDFLGNAPTIPPVLYGLNETRPSPG
;
A
#
# COMPACT_ATOMS: atom_id res chain seq x y z
N MET A 1 -6.27 -17.97 -24.53
CA MET A 1 -4.94 -17.32 -24.38
C MET A 1 -4.65 -16.85 -22.95
N PHE A 2 -5.38 -15.88 -22.35
CA PHE A 2 -5.04 -15.39 -20.98
C PHE A 2 -5.32 -16.41 -19.87
N LYS A 3 -6.48 -17.08 -19.91
CA LYS A 3 -6.86 -18.09 -18.92
C LYS A 3 -5.92 -19.29 -18.93
N ASP A 4 -5.45 -19.69 -20.11
CA ASP A 4 -4.62 -20.88 -20.28
C ASP A 4 -3.24 -20.70 -19.64
N VAL A 5 -2.71 -19.48 -19.64
CA VAL A 5 -1.42 -19.15 -19.02
C VAL A 5 -1.56 -18.84 -17.52
N THR A 6 -2.66 -18.19 -17.11
CA THR A 6 -2.77 -17.61 -15.76
C THR A 6 -3.74 -18.34 -14.82
N GLY A 7 -4.56 -19.26 -15.35
CA GLY A 7 -5.67 -19.91 -14.64
C GLY A 7 -6.88 -19.03 -14.39
N HIS A 8 -6.86 -17.74 -14.77
CA HIS A 8 -7.92 -16.78 -14.45
C HIS A 8 -8.61 -16.25 -15.71
N ALA A 9 -9.93 -16.07 -15.66
CA ALA A 9 -10.61 -15.29 -16.68
C ALA A 9 -10.14 -13.82 -16.62
N ILE A 10 -9.81 -13.23 -17.77
CA ILE A 10 -9.23 -11.89 -17.85
C ILE A 10 -10.09 -10.82 -17.15
N GLY A 11 -11.41 -10.83 -17.36
CA GLY A 11 -12.34 -9.90 -16.71
C GLY A 11 -12.49 -10.12 -15.20
N ALA A 12 -12.28 -11.35 -14.71
CA ALA A 12 -12.25 -11.63 -13.27
C ALA A 12 -10.95 -11.09 -12.65
N TYR A 13 -9.81 -11.30 -13.32
CA TYR A 13 -8.52 -10.74 -12.89
C TYR A 13 -8.55 -9.21 -12.84
N ILE A 14 -9.01 -8.55 -13.91
CA ILE A 14 -9.11 -7.08 -13.96
C ILE A 14 -9.97 -6.54 -12.81
N ARG A 15 -11.14 -7.14 -12.56
CA ARG A 15 -11.99 -6.75 -11.41
C ARG A 15 -11.28 -6.93 -10.08
N ALA A 16 -10.62 -8.08 -9.87
CA ALA A 16 -9.88 -8.35 -8.63
C ALA A 16 -8.74 -7.35 -8.40
N ARG A 17 -8.05 -6.93 -9.47
CA ARG A 17 -7.01 -5.88 -9.42
C ARG A 17 -7.58 -4.50 -9.11
N ARG A 18 -8.70 -4.11 -9.72
CA ARG A 18 -9.40 -2.85 -9.41
C ARG A 18 -9.84 -2.81 -7.95
N LEU A 19 -10.44 -3.89 -7.46
CA LEU A 19 -10.82 -4.04 -6.06
C LEU A 19 -9.60 -3.93 -5.13
N SER A 20 -8.48 -4.56 -5.47
CA SER A 20 -7.24 -4.47 -4.69
C SER A 20 -6.68 -3.06 -4.62
N LYS A 21 -6.66 -2.32 -5.74
CA LYS A 21 -6.23 -0.91 -5.74
C LYS A 21 -7.19 -0.03 -4.93
N SER A 22 -8.51 -0.28 -5.02
CA SER A 22 -9.50 0.43 -4.21
C SER A 22 -9.34 0.18 -2.71
N ALA A 23 -8.95 -1.04 -2.30
CA ALA A 23 -8.67 -1.36 -0.90
C ALA A 23 -7.49 -0.55 -0.34
N VAL A 24 -6.44 -0.36 -1.14
CA VAL A 24 -5.33 0.54 -0.81
C VAL A 24 -5.82 1.99 -0.66
N ALA A 25 -6.63 2.47 -1.62
CA ALA A 25 -7.19 3.83 -1.55
C ALA A 25 -8.10 4.05 -0.33
N LEU A 26 -8.87 3.04 0.07
CA LEU A 26 -9.70 3.08 1.27
C LEU A 26 -8.88 3.24 2.55
N ARG A 27 -7.69 2.63 2.62
CA ARG A 27 -6.79 2.69 3.78
C ARG A 27 -5.92 3.94 3.82
N LEU A 28 -5.49 4.42 2.66
CA LEU A 28 -4.49 5.49 2.57
C LEU A 28 -5.10 6.87 2.32
N THR A 29 -6.41 6.98 2.08
CA THR A 29 -7.07 8.26 1.77
C THR A 29 -8.39 8.42 2.51
N ALA A 30 -8.76 9.68 2.79
CA ALA A 30 -10.06 10.05 3.36
C ALA A 30 -11.18 10.17 2.31
N ARG A 31 -10.91 9.87 1.03
CA ARG A 31 -11.85 10.10 -0.08
C ARG A 31 -13.19 9.37 0.12
N PRO A 32 -14.33 9.93 -0.31
CA PRO A 32 -15.62 9.26 -0.23
C PRO A 32 -15.59 7.86 -0.89
N ILE A 33 -16.33 6.91 -0.31
CA ILE A 33 -16.40 5.54 -0.84
C ILE A 33 -16.97 5.54 -2.26
N LEU A 34 -17.95 6.41 -2.54
CA LEU A 34 -18.50 6.60 -3.88
C LEU A 34 -17.43 7.03 -4.89
N ASP A 35 -16.63 8.04 -4.56
CA ASP A 35 -15.58 8.54 -5.46
C ASP A 35 -14.52 7.48 -5.76
N ILE A 36 -14.16 6.68 -4.75
CA ILE A 36 -13.27 5.53 -4.93
C ILE A 36 -13.94 4.49 -5.86
N ALA A 37 -15.21 4.16 -5.64
CA ALA A 37 -15.94 3.22 -6.49
C ALA A 37 -15.92 3.68 -7.96
N LEU A 38 -16.25 4.95 -8.22
CA LEU A 38 -16.28 5.54 -9.55
C LEU A 38 -14.89 5.59 -10.20
N GLN A 39 -13.85 6.00 -9.46
CA GLN A 39 -12.46 6.00 -9.96
C GLN A 39 -12.02 4.61 -10.41
N TYR A 40 -12.43 3.57 -9.67
CA TYR A 40 -12.12 2.18 -9.98
C TYR A 40 -13.16 1.52 -10.91
N ARG A 41 -13.94 2.33 -11.65
CA ARG A 41 -14.84 1.93 -12.73
C ARG A 41 -15.95 0.98 -12.28
N PHE A 42 -16.54 1.25 -11.12
CA PHE A 42 -17.83 0.70 -10.71
C PHE A 42 -18.92 1.73 -10.99
N ASP A 43 -20.10 1.28 -11.42
CA ASP A 43 -21.19 2.16 -11.83
C ASP A 43 -21.93 2.77 -10.62
N SER A 44 -21.78 2.16 -9.43
CA SER A 44 -22.42 2.65 -8.20
C SER A 44 -21.70 2.17 -6.94
N GLN A 45 -21.95 2.84 -5.82
CA GLN A 45 -21.44 2.42 -4.52
C GLN A 45 -22.00 1.05 -4.09
N GLN A 46 -23.24 0.72 -4.46
CA GLN A 46 -23.90 -0.54 -4.12
C GLN A 46 -23.21 -1.72 -4.82
N THR A 47 -22.97 -1.59 -6.13
CA THR A 47 -22.28 -2.63 -6.92
C THR A 47 -20.85 -2.83 -6.44
N PHE A 48 -20.14 -1.73 -6.15
CA PHE A 48 -18.82 -1.76 -5.52
C PHE A 48 -18.84 -2.48 -4.17
N THR A 49 -19.74 -2.09 -3.26
CA THR A 49 -19.81 -2.66 -1.91
C THR A 49 -20.05 -4.17 -1.95
N ARG A 50 -20.93 -4.64 -2.83
CA ARG A 50 -21.19 -6.09 -3.00
C ARG A 50 -19.96 -6.82 -3.51
N ALA A 51 -19.29 -6.29 -4.53
CA ALA A 51 -18.09 -6.89 -5.09
C ALA A 51 -16.92 -6.89 -4.10
N PHE A 52 -16.74 -5.79 -3.37
CA PHE A 52 -15.72 -5.64 -2.34
C PHE A 52 -15.94 -6.62 -1.19
N LYS A 53 -17.16 -6.71 -0.65
CA LYS A 53 -17.49 -7.68 0.42
C LYS A 53 -17.26 -9.12 -0.04
N LYS A 54 -17.55 -9.45 -1.29
CA LYS A 54 -17.27 -10.78 -1.85
C LYS A 54 -15.77 -11.12 -1.87
N GLN A 55 -14.90 -10.15 -2.12
CA GLN A 55 -13.46 -10.38 -2.23
C GLN A 55 -12.72 -10.28 -0.88
N PHE A 56 -13.12 -9.35 -0.02
CA PHE A 56 -12.43 -9.03 1.23
C PHE A 56 -13.16 -9.54 2.48
N ALA A 57 -14.32 -10.19 2.33
CA ALA A 57 -15.21 -10.63 3.40
C ALA A 57 -15.80 -9.51 4.29
N GLN A 58 -15.53 -8.24 3.99
CA GLN A 58 -15.98 -7.08 4.76
C GLN A 58 -16.42 -5.92 3.86
N THR A 59 -17.22 -4.99 4.37
CA THR A 59 -17.65 -3.82 3.60
C THR A 59 -16.51 -2.81 3.46
N PRO A 60 -16.53 -1.92 2.44
CA PRO A 60 -15.51 -0.87 2.28
C PRO A 60 -15.33 0.01 3.53
N ALA A 61 -16.44 0.34 4.20
CA ALA A 61 -16.43 1.18 5.41
C ALA A 61 -15.79 0.48 6.61
N LEU A 62 -16.05 -0.82 6.79
CA LEU A 62 -15.41 -1.62 7.83
C LEU A 62 -13.92 -1.81 7.54
N TYR A 63 -13.58 -2.14 6.29
CA TYR A 63 -12.19 -2.28 5.84
C TYR A 63 -11.37 -1.01 6.13
N ARG A 64 -11.93 0.17 5.84
CA ARG A 64 -11.27 1.46 6.11
C ARG A 64 -10.96 1.65 7.59
N ARG A 65 -11.95 1.39 8.47
CA ARG A 65 -11.85 1.63 9.92
C ARG A 65 -11.12 0.53 10.71
N SER A 66 -10.81 -0.59 10.08
CA SER A 66 -10.10 -1.69 10.72
C SER A 66 -8.78 -1.19 11.34
N PRO A 67 -8.45 -1.53 12.60
CA PRO A 67 -7.16 -1.15 13.17
C PRO A 67 -6.01 -1.80 12.38
N GLU A 68 -6.18 -3.07 12.00
CA GLU A 68 -5.21 -3.79 11.21
C GLU A 68 -5.46 -3.67 9.71
N TRP A 69 -4.38 -3.74 8.93
CA TRP A 69 -4.44 -3.81 7.47
C TRP A 69 -4.12 -5.24 7.00
N SER A 70 -5.16 -6.06 6.90
CA SER A 70 -5.03 -7.41 6.35
C SER A 70 -4.76 -7.39 4.83
N ALA A 71 -3.85 -8.26 4.38
CA ALA A 71 -3.61 -8.53 2.96
C ALA A 71 -4.62 -9.52 2.36
N PHE A 72 -5.55 -10.07 3.15
CA PHE A 72 -6.56 -11.01 2.68
C PHE A 72 -7.36 -10.42 1.50
N GLY A 73 -7.59 -11.23 0.47
CA GLY A 73 -8.33 -10.81 -0.73
C GLY A 73 -7.53 -9.91 -1.68
N ILE A 74 -6.34 -9.41 -1.32
CA ILE A 74 -5.49 -8.62 -2.23
C ILE A 74 -5.01 -9.50 -3.38
N ARG A 75 -5.14 -8.97 -4.59
CA ARG A 75 -4.64 -9.57 -5.82
C ARG A 75 -3.41 -8.79 -6.31
N PRO A 76 -2.19 -9.32 -6.13
CA PRO A 76 -0.99 -8.68 -6.67
C PRO A 76 -0.98 -8.70 -8.20
N PRO A 77 -0.18 -7.84 -8.85
CA PRO A 77 0.07 -7.95 -10.27
C PRO A 77 0.73 -9.27 -10.63
N LEU A 78 0.27 -9.88 -11.70
CA LEU A 78 1.00 -10.95 -12.37
C LEU A 78 2.32 -10.35 -12.89
N ARG A 79 3.44 -10.94 -12.45
CA ARG A 79 4.78 -10.67 -12.96
C ARG A 79 5.17 -11.89 -13.79
N LEU A 80 5.65 -11.66 -15.01
CA LEU A 80 6.04 -12.73 -15.94
C LEU A 80 7.54 -13.08 -15.83
N GLY A 81 8.30 -12.35 -15.03
CA GLY A 81 9.71 -12.64 -14.74
C GLY A 81 9.89 -13.42 -13.44
N GLU A 82 11.09 -13.98 -13.27
CA GLU A 82 11.50 -14.62 -12.03
C GLU A 82 11.48 -13.60 -10.88
N PHE A 83 10.63 -13.86 -9.88
CA PHE A 83 10.61 -13.11 -8.64
C PHE A 83 10.59 -14.11 -7.50
N THR A 84 11.70 -14.20 -6.78
CA THR A 84 11.78 -14.94 -5.52
C THR A 84 11.39 -14.01 -4.40
N MET A 85 10.36 -14.39 -3.64
CA MET A 85 10.04 -13.68 -2.41
C MET A 85 11.23 -13.85 -1.45
N PRO A 86 11.77 -12.78 -0.87
CA PRO A 86 12.88 -12.91 0.07
C PRO A 86 12.42 -13.71 1.30
N GLU A 87 13.31 -14.53 1.85
CA GLU A 87 13.05 -15.19 3.12
C GLU A 87 12.98 -14.13 4.24
N HIS A 88 11.93 -14.20 5.04
CA HIS A 88 11.77 -13.34 6.20
C HIS A 88 12.17 -14.10 7.46
N LYS A 89 12.77 -13.39 8.41
CA LYS A 89 13.05 -13.90 9.76
C LYS A 89 12.42 -12.95 10.76
N PHE A 90 11.64 -13.51 11.68
CA PHE A 90 11.18 -12.76 12.84
C PHE A 90 12.37 -12.62 13.80
N VAL A 91 12.69 -11.39 14.16
CA VAL A 91 13.77 -11.06 15.11
C VAL A 91 13.19 -10.22 16.22
N THR A 92 13.56 -10.51 17.46
CA THR A 92 13.26 -9.68 18.62
C THR A 92 14.47 -8.80 18.90
N LEU A 93 14.26 -7.49 18.93
CA LEU A 93 15.30 -6.52 19.26
C LEU A 93 15.33 -6.32 20.78
N GLU A 94 16.51 -6.09 21.33
CA GLU A 94 16.67 -5.62 22.71
C GLU A 94 16.13 -4.19 22.85
N ASP A 95 15.73 -3.80 24.07
CA ASP A 95 15.28 -2.45 24.36
C ASP A 95 16.38 -1.43 24.02
N THR A 96 16.23 -0.77 22.87
CA THR A 96 17.25 0.10 22.29
C THR A 96 16.70 1.53 22.18
N PRO A 97 17.31 2.51 22.87
CA PRO A 97 16.92 3.91 22.69
C PRO A 97 17.31 4.37 21.29
N LEU A 98 16.33 4.89 20.54
CA LEU A 98 16.53 5.42 19.20
C LEU A 98 16.53 6.96 19.22
N ILE A 99 17.51 7.55 18.56
CA ILE A 99 17.56 9.00 18.28
C ILE A 99 17.52 9.14 16.76
N GLY A 100 16.68 10.04 16.26
CA GLY A 100 16.54 10.20 14.81
C GLY A 100 15.80 11.47 14.44
N VAL A 101 15.71 11.67 13.13
CA VAL A 101 14.97 12.77 12.51
C VAL A 101 13.71 12.20 11.88
N THR A 102 12.57 12.80 12.19
CA THR A 102 11.29 12.47 11.56
C THR A 102 11.03 13.43 10.41
N GLN A 103 10.84 12.90 9.21
CA GLN A 103 10.42 13.69 8.05
C GLN A 103 9.01 13.28 7.62
N SER A 104 8.12 14.27 7.57
CA SER A 104 6.73 14.10 7.18
C SER A 104 6.47 14.80 5.85
N TYR A 105 5.63 14.20 5.00
CA TYR A 105 5.21 14.77 3.72
C TYR A 105 3.77 14.38 3.41
N SER A 106 3.12 15.19 2.58
CA SER A 106 1.82 14.88 1.99
C SER A 106 1.99 14.66 0.48
N CYS A 107 1.36 13.62 -0.04
CA CYS A 107 1.29 13.38 -1.48
C CYS A 107 -0.04 12.72 -1.83
N SER A 108 -0.46 12.83 -3.09
CA SER A 108 -1.58 12.04 -3.58
C SER A 108 -1.22 10.57 -3.64
N LEU A 109 -2.23 9.69 -3.59
CA LEU A 109 -2.01 8.25 -3.71
C LEU A 109 -1.37 7.88 -5.05
N GLU A 110 -1.68 8.64 -6.09
CA GLU A 110 -1.16 8.47 -7.44
C GLU A 110 0.35 8.78 -7.53
N GLN A 111 0.85 9.72 -6.73
CA GLN A 111 2.26 10.13 -6.68
C GLN A 111 3.10 9.30 -5.70
N ILE A 112 2.47 8.48 -4.86
CA ILE A 112 3.10 7.88 -3.67
C ILE A 112 4.35 7.04 -3.96
N SER A 113 4.43 6.42 -5.15
CA SER A 113 5.57 5.58 -5.53
C SER A 113 6.80 6.43 -5.81
N ASP A 114 6.66 7.40 -6.70
CA ASP A 114 7.76 8.23 -7.19
C ASP A 114 8.24 9.16 -6.06
N PHE A 115 7.29 9.75 -5.32
CA PHE A 115 7.59 10.64 -4.20
C PHE A 115 8.36 9.92 -3.09
N ARG A 116 8.01 8.67 -2.76
CA ARG A 116 8.74 7.87 -1.75
C ARG A 116 10.17 7.54 -2.17
N HIS A 117 10.45 7.46 -3.47
CA HIS A 117 11.80 7.21 -3.96
C HIS A 117 12.65 8.47 -3.83
N GLU A 118 12.15 9.59 -4.35
CA GLU A 118 12.82 10.88 -4.32
C GLU A 118 13.07 11.38 -2.89
N MET A 119 12.07 11.30 -2.02
CA MET A 119 12.21 11.68 -0.60
C MET A 119 13.28 10.87 0.12
N ARG A 120 13.33 9.54 -0.10
CA ARG A 120 14.37 8.71 0.51
C ARG A 120 15.75 9.08 0.01
N TYR A 121 15.88 9.37 -1.28
CA TYR A 121 17.14 9.80 -1.86
C TYR A 121 17.60 11.12 -1.24
N GLN A 122 16.73 12.14 -1.24
CA GLN A 122 17.04 13.46 -0.67
C GLN A 122 17.38 13.36 0.82
N PHE A 123 16.57 12.64 1.60
CA PHE A 123 16.83 12.42 3.02
C PHE A 123 18.21 11.80 3.27
N TRP A 124 18.55 10.72 2.56
CA TRP A 124 19.86 10.07 2.75
C TRP A 124 21.02 10.93 2.28
N HIS A 125 20.83 11.69 1.20
CA HIS A 125 21.84 12.62 0.72
C HIS A 125 22.12 13.72 1.75
N ASP A 126 21.08 14.35 2.28
CA ASP A 126 21.20 15.41 3.29
C ASP A 126 21.73 14.87 4.62
N PHE A 127 21.24 13.72 5.07
CA PHE A 127 21.67 13.10 6.32
C PHE A 127 23.15 12.73 6.26
N LEU A 128 23.59 12.03 5.20
CA LEU A 128 24.99 11.62 5.08
C LEU A 128 25.92 12.80 4.77
N GLY A 129 25.44 13.82 4.06
CA GLY A 129 26.22 15.02 3.76
C GLY A 129 26.51 15.88 4.99
N ASN A 130 25.63 15.85 6.00
CA ASN A 130 25.74 16.67 7.21
C ASN A 130 26.07 15.88 8.49
N ALA A 131 26.14 14.54 8.42
CA ALA A 131 26.43 13.71 9.59
C ALA A 131 27.92 13.82 9.98
N PRO A 132 28.25 14.23 11.22
CA PRO A 132 29.64 14.28 11.68
C PRO A 132 30.27 12.89 11.78
N THR A 133 29.46 11.85 12.03
CA THR A 133 29.86 10.44 12.05
C THR A 133 28.69 9.58 11.60
N ILE A 134 28.95 8.56 10.76
CA ILE A 134 27.92 7.63 10.29
C ILE A 134 27.84 6.44 11.26
N PRO A 135 26.67 6.15 11.85
CA PRO A 135 26.49 4.99 12.71
C PRO A 135 26.69 3.67 11.95
N PRO A 136 27.15 2.60 12.60
CA PRO A 136 27.29 1.28 11.95
C PRO A 136 25.94 0.65 11.59
N VAL A 137 24.85 1.07 12.24
CA VAL A 137 23.50 0.57 12.02
C VAL A 137 22.52 1.74 11.97
N LEU A 138 21.64 1.72 10.97
CA LEU A 138 20.61 2.72 10.75
C LEU A 138 19.25 2.04 10.62
N TYR A 139 18.24 2.62 11.25
CA TYR A 139 16.87 2.12 11.21
C TYR A 139 15.97 3.07 10.42
N GLY A 140 15.25 2.54 9.42
CA GLY A 140 14.25 3.29 8.67
C GLY A 140 12.85 2.94 9.15
N LEU A 141 12.20 3.85 9.87
CA LEU A 141 10.81 3.71 10.28
C LEU A 141 9.90 4.46 9.30
N ASN A 142 8.80 3.83 8.88
CA ASN A 142 7.84 4.45 7.98
C ASN A 142 6.42 4.24 8.51
N GLU A 143 5.73 5.35 8.74
CA GLU A 143 4.31 5.39 9.07
C GLU A 143 3.55 6.09 7.94
N THR A 144 2.36 5.60 7.60
CA THR A 144 1.50 6.26 6.60
C THR A 144 0.14 6.49 7.22
N ARG A 145 -0.30 7.75 7.27
CA ARG A 145 -1.61 8.16 7.80
C ARG A 145 -2.42 8.84 6.69
N PRO A 146 -3.75 8.62 6.62
CA PRO A 146 -4.60 9.42 5.76
C PRO A 146 -4.52 10.89 6.18
N SER A 147 -4.48 11.82 5.22
CA SER A 147 -4.62 13.25 5.55
C SER A 147 -5.97 13.50 6.23
N PRO A 148 -6.02 14.25 7.34
CA PRO A 148 -7.28 14.86 7.77
C PRO A 148 -7.71 15.78 6.62
N GLY A 149 -8.94 15.59 6.14
CA GLY A 149 -9.53 16.45 5.11
C GLY A 149 -9.88 17.82 5.63
#